data_AF-A0A943YYI0-F1
#
_entry.id   AF-A0A943YYI0-F1
#
_cell.length_a   1.000
_cell.length_b   1.000
_cell.length_c   1.000
_cell.angle_alpha   90.00
_cell.angle_beta   90.00
_cell.angle_gamma   90.00
#
_symmetry.space_group_name_H-M   'P 1'
#
loop_
_entity.id
_entity.type
_entity.pdbx_description
1 polymer ?
#
loop_
_entity_poly.entity_id
_entity_poly.type
_entity_poly.pdbx_seq_one_letter_code
_entity_poly.pdbx_strand_id
1 'polypeptide(L)' 'MATISTADFKNGMCIMYNNKMCTIIEFQHVKPGKGGAFV' A
#
# COMPACT_ATOMS: atom_id res chain seq x y z
N MET A 1 -8.45 -11.64 -12.04
CA MET A 1 -8.62 -10.49 -11.13
C MET A 1 -7.24 -9.90 -10.90
N ALA A 2 -7.06 -8.61 -11.13
CA ALA A 2 -5.75 -7.97 -10.90
C ALA A 2 -5.43 -8.01 -9.41
N THR A 3 -4.36 -8.71 -9.04
CA THR A 3 -3.80 -8.68 -7.68
C THR A 3 -3.05 -7.37 -7.52
N ILE A 4 -3.53 -6.51 -6.62
CA ILE A 4 -2.86 -5.25 -6.28
C ILE A 4 -1.73 -5.56 -5.30
N SER A 5 -0.51 -5.17 -5.64
CA SER A 5 0.65 -5.25 -4.75
C SER A 5 0.93 -3.90 -4.08
N THR A 6 1.77 -3.88 -3.04
CA THR A 6 2.21 -2.62 -2.40
C THR A 6 3.07 -1.76 -3.34
N ALA A 7 3.64 -2.34 -4.40
CA ALA A 7 4.35 -1.60 -5.43
C ALA A 7 3.42 -0.79 -6.35
N ASP A 8 2.11 -1.09 -6.34
CA ASP A 8 1.10 -0.39 -7.15
C ASP A 8 0.48 0.81 -6.42
N PHE A 9 0.83 1.03 -5.15
CA PHE A 9 0.24 2.08 -4.31
C PHE A 9 0.49 3.48 -4.90
N LYS A 10 -0.57 4.30 -4.87
CA LYS A 10 -0.57 5.70 -5.28
C LYS A 10 -1.46 6.50 -4.34
N ASN A 11 -1.09 7.74 -4.05
CA ASN A 11 -1.97 8.66 -3.35
C ASN A 11 -3.25 8.87 -4.17
N GLY A 12 -4.40 8.79 -3.52
CA GLY A 12 -5.72 8.81 -4.15
C GLY A 12 -6.23 7.45 -4.64
N MET A 13 -5.44 6.37 -4.56
CA MET A 13 -5.89 5.04 -4.97
C MET A 13 -6.94 4.49 -3.99
N CYS A 14 -8.04 3.95 -4.53
CA CYS A 14 -9.04 3.24 -3.74
C CYS A 14 -8.69 1.76 -3.59
N ILE A 15 -8.76 1.25 -2.37
CA ILE A 15 -8.48 -0.15 -2.03
C ILE A 15 -9.58 -0.70 -1.11
N MET A 16 -9.78 -2.02 -1.18
CA MET A 16 -10.58 -2.74 -0.19
C MET A 16 -9.68 -3.12 1.00
N TYR A 17 -9.98 -2.55 2.17
CA TYR A 17 -9.28 -2.85 3.41
C TYR A 17 -10.29 -3.17 4.50
N ASN A 18 -10.16 -4.32 5.17
CA ASN A 18 -11.10 -4.80 6.18
C ASN A 18 -12.57 -4.71 5.74
N ASN A 19 -12.85 -5.17 4.50
CA ASN A 19 -14.18 -5.14 3.88
C ASN A 19 -14.79 -3.73 3.71
N LYS A 20 -13.96 -2.68 3.72
CA LYS A 20 -14.37 -1.30 3.48
C LYS A 20 -13.57 -0.68 2.33
N MET A 21 -14.25 0.15 1.54
CA MET A 21 -13.60 0.99 0.55
C MET A 21 -12.85 2.12 1.25
N CYS A 22 -11.54 2.15 1.09
CA CYS A 22 -10.65 3.17 1.64
C CYS A 22 -9.87 3.83 0.52
N THR A 23 -9.44 5.06 0.74
CA THR A 23 -8.54 5.78 -0.18
C THR A 23 -7.19 5.98 0.49
N ILE A 24 -6.12 5.61 -0.20
CA ILE A 24 -4.75 5.89 0.26
C ILE A 24 -4.53 7.39 0.16
N ILE A 25 -4.33 8.07 1.28
CA ILE A 25 -4.01 9.51 1.29
C ILE A 25 -2.52 9.70 1.00
N GLU A 26 -1.69 8.94 1.71
CA GLU A 26 -0.25 8.90 1.56
C GLU A 26 0.28 7.50 1.92
N PHE A 27 1.49 7.18 1.44
CA PHE A 27 2.22 5.97 1.84
C PHE A 27 3.70 6.28 1.90
N GLN A 28 4.42 5.54 2.73
CA GLN A 28 5.87 5.69 2.89
C GLN A 28 6.56 4.35 2.75
N HIS A 29 7.43 4.24 1.76
CA HIS A 29 8.34 3.11 1.66
C HIS A 29 9.47 3.27 2.68
N VAL A 30 9.57 2.32 3.61
CA VAL A 30 10.66 2.20 4.56
C VAL A 30 11.51 0.97 4.25
N LYS A 31 12.82 1.17 4.14
CA LYS A 31 13.81 0.09 4.02
C LYS A 31 14.76 0.14 5.22
N PRO A 32 14.57 -0.69 6.25
CA PRO A 32 15.43 -0.66 7.43
C PRO A 32 16.81 -1.25 7.11
N GLY A 33 17.84 -0.85 7.88
CA GLY A 33 19.20 -1.37 7.70
C GLY A 33 19.32 -2.88 7.96
N LYS A 34 18.44 -3.45 8.80
CA LYS A 34 18.25 -4.89 8.99
C LYS A 34 16.77 -5.23 8.87
N GLY A 35 16.41 -6.21 8.03
CA GLY A 35 15.03 -6.65 7.80
C GLY A 35 14.52 -6.37 6.37
N GLY A 36 13.30 -6.83 6.09
CA GLY A 36 12.62 -6.59 4.82
C GLY A 36 12.08 -5.17 4.71
N ALA A 37 11.93 -4.68 3.48
CA ALA A 37 11.27 -3.40 3.21
C ALA A 37 9.75 -3.51 3.40
N PHE A 38 9.13 -2.39 3.73
CA PHE A 38 7.68 -2.30 3.91
C PHE A 38 7.16 -0.93 3.46
N VAL A 39 5.86 -0.90 3.22
CA VAL A 39 5.06 0.27 2.84
C VAL A 39 3.77 0.22 3.64
#